data_AF-A0A959X2W4-F1
#
_entry.id   AF-A0A959X2W4-F1
#
_cell.length_a   1.000
_cell.length_b   1.000
_cell.length_c   1.000
_cell.angle_alpha   90.00
_cell.angle_beta   90.00
_cell.angle_gamma   90.00
#
_symmetry.space_group_name_H-M   'P 1'
#
loop_
_entity.id
_entity.type
_entity.pdbx_description
1 polymer ?
#
loop_
_entity_poly.entity_id
_entity_poly.type
_entity_poly.pdbx_seq_one_letter_code
_entity_poly.pdbx_strand_id
1 'polypeptide(L)'
;MTEPWDQEPPPEYDELPPDPWGEPPADLADARPAPPRSPGPARPPVPTRGAVTRGAAGLREEALTALKALTGNPAAEFHDGQFEAIAALVAEHRRALVVQRTGWGKSAVYFIAALLQRRAGAGPALIVSPLLALMRDQVAAAERAGVRAAAINSANVTEWSEIERLLDDDALDVLLV
;
A
#
# COMPACT_ATOMS: atom_id res chain seq x y z
N MET A 1 8.38 -29.27 37.19
CA MET A 1 7.74 -28.94 35.91
C MET A 1 7.79 -27.42 35.86
N THR A 2 8.83 -26.88 35.22
CA THR A 2 9.13 -25.44 35.15
C THR A 2 8.27 -24.81 34.06
N GLU A 3 7.71 -23.63 34.32
CA GLU A 3 6.80 -22.97 33.38
C GLU A 3 7.58 -22.39 32.18
N PRO A 4 7.01 -22.33 30.96
CA PRO A 4 7.71 -21.90 29.75
C PRO A 4 8.18 -20.44 29.77
N TRP A 5 7.85 -19.68 30.82
CA TRP A 5 8.19 -18.27 31.04
C TRP A 5 9.34 -18.05 32.03
N ASP A 6 9.87 -19.12 32.64
CA ASP A 6 11.07 -19.09 33.50
C ASP A 6 12.39 -19.04 32.69
N GLN A 7 12.32 -18.59 31.43
CA GLN A 7 13.50 -18.44 30.56
C GLN A 7 14.21 -17.12 30.87
N GLU A 8 15.54 -17.15 30.94
CA GLU A 8 16.36 -15.95 31.09
C GLU A 8 15.98 -14.90 30.03
N PRO A 9 15.99 -13.61 30.39
CA PRO A 9 15.74 -12.54 29.42
C PRO A 9 16.76 -12.63 28.27
N PRO A 10 16.36 -12.29 27.03
CA PRO A 10 17.29 -12.28 25.92
C PRO A 10 18.43 -11.28 26.19
N PRO A 11 19.64 -11.54 25.66
CA PRO A 11 20.79 -10.65 25.84
C PRO A 11 20.48 -9.24 25.32
N GLU A 12 21.09 -8.23 25.95
CA GLU A 12 20.99 -6.85 25.48
C GLU A 12 21.61 -6.70 24.08
N TYR A 13 21.12 -5.74 23.29
CA TYR A 13 21.56 -5.54 21.90
C TYR A 13 23.08 -5.36 21.75
N ASP A 14 23.75 -4.89 22.80
CA ASP A 14 25.21 -4.71 22.84
C ASP A 14 26.00 -6.03 23.00
N GLU A 15 25.32 -7.13 23.33
CA GLU A 15 25.91 -8.47 23.53
C GLU A 15 25.70 -9.41 22.33
N LEU A 16 24.96 -8.98 21.30
CA LEU A 16 24.78 -9.74 20.08
C LEU A 16 26.07 -9.75 19.25
N PRO A 17 26.42 -10.88 18.60
CA PRO A 17 27.54 -10.89 17.67
C PRO A 17 27.33 -9.86 16.55
N PRO A 18 28.41 -9.27 16.00
CA PRO A 18 28.30 -8.29 14.93
C PRO A 18 27.47 -8.86 13.77
N ASP A 19 26.64 -7.99 13.18
CA ASP A 19 25.76 -8.36 12.07
C ASP A 19 26.57 -9.11 10.99
N PRO A 20 26.20 -10.36 10.62
CA PRO A 20 26.85 -11.08 9.53
C PRO A 20 26.70 -10.34 8.18
N TRP A 21 25.79 -9.36 8.12
CA TRP A 21 25.59 -8.41 7.03
C TRP A 21 26.27 -7.06 7.30
N GLY A 22 27.46 -7.09 7.94
CA GLY A 22 28.31 -5.91 8.21
C GLY A 22 28.49 -4.99 7.00
N GLU A 23 29.06 -3.79 7.27
CA GLU A 23 29.10 -2.61 6.39
C GLU A 23 28.89 -2.87 4.88
N PRO A 24 28.01 -2.09 4.22
CA PRO A 24 27.71 -2.29 2.80
C PRO A 24 29.00 -2.38 1.98
N PRO A 25 29.06 -3.29 0.99
CA PRO A 25 30.28 -3.54 0.26
C PRO A 25 30.81 -2.25 -0.39
N ALA A 26 32.13 -2.09 -0.42
CA ALA A 26 32.79 -0.83 -0.80
C ALA A 26 32.43 -0.33 -2.21
N ASP A 27 31.94 -1.22 -3.08
CA ASP A 27 31.48 -0.90 -4.44
C ASP A 27 30.15 -0.14 -4.47
N LEU A 28 29.37 -0.14 -3.38
CA LEU A 28 28.19 0.71 -3.23
C LEU A 28 28.55 2.21 -3.19
N ALA A 29 29.76 2.54 -2.72
CA ALA A 29 30.27 3.91 -2.70
C ALA A 29 30.72 4.40 -4.10
N ASP A 30 31.09 3.47 -4.98
CA ASP A 30 31.54 3.74 -6.36
C ASP A 30 30.41 3.63 -7.40
N ALA A 31 29.19 3.26 -6.97
CA ALA A 31 28.02 3.27 -7.83
C ALA A 31 27.76 4.68 -8.35
N ARG A 32 28.10 4.92 -9.64
CA ARG A 32 27.80 6.18 -10.30
C ARG A 32 26.31 6.46 -10.16
N PRO A 33 25.91 7.66 -9.68
CA PRO A 33 24.51 8.01 -9.63
C PRO A 33 23.93 7.85 -11.04
N ALA A 34 22.75 7.20 -11.12
CA ALA A 34 22.03 7.10 -12.37
C ALA A 34 21.92 8.49 -13.00
N PRO A 35 22.09 8.62 -14.33
CA PRO A 35 21.96 9.91 -14.98
C PRO A 35 20.61 10.54 -14.61
N PRO A 36 20.54 11.86 -14.42
CA PRO A 36 19.28 12.52 -14.10
C PRO A 36 18.27 12.17 -15.18
N ARG A 37 17.15 11.55 -14.78
CA ARG A 37 16.05 11.29 -15.70
C ARG A 37 15.65 12.62 -16.34
N SER A 38 15.44 12.62 -17.65
CA SER A 38 14.87 13.77 -18.36
C SER A 38 13.64 14.25 -17.60
N PRO A 39 13.44 15.57 -17.39
CA PRO A 39 12.24 16.06 -16.75
C PRO A 39 11.05 15.52 -17.54
N GLY A 40 10.27 14.63 -16.91
CA GLY A 40 8.98 14.23 -17.43
C GLY A 40 8.07 15.46 -17.58
N PRO A 41 6.92 15.33 -18.26
CA PRO A 41 5.94 16.40 -18.29
C PRO A 41 5.73 16.93 -16.87
N ALA A 42 5.60 18.26 -16.74
CA ALA A 42 5.46 18.91 -15.44
C ALA A 42 4.45 18.14 -14.60
N ARG A 43 4.92 17.54 -13.50
CA ARG A 43 4.07 16.75 -12.59
C ARG A 43 2.86 17.64 -12.31
N PRO A 44 1.62 17.19 -12.60
CA PRO A 44 0.45 18.01 -12.33
C PRO A 44 0.56 18.46 -10.87
N PRO A 45 0.25 19.74 -10.57
CA PRO A 45 0.35 20.23 -9.21
C PRO A 45 -0.39 19.24 -8.31
N VAL A 46 0.28 18.74 -7.26
CA VAL A 46 -0.39 17.94 -6.23
C VAL A 46 -1.59 18.78 -5.81
N PRO A 47 -2.84 18.36 -6.08
CA PRO A 47 -3.98 19.23 -5.90
C PRO A 47 -4.03 19.62 -4.43
N THR A 48 -3.62 20.86 -4.17
CA THR A 48 -3.77 21.45 -2.85
C THR A 48 -5.19 21.96 -2.81
N ARG A 49 -6.03 21.27 -2.02
CA ARG A 49 -7.41 21.59 -1.68
C ARG A 49 -8.48 21.22 -2.71
N GLY A 50 -9.28 20.28 -2.25
CA GLY A 50 -10.73 20.44 -2.18
C GLY A 50 -11.21 19.50 -1.10
N ALA A 51 -11.17 19.94 0.17
CA ALA A 51 -11.86 19.23 1.23
C ALA A 51 -13.35 19.32 0.92
N VAL A 52 -13.86 18.39 0.11
CA VAL A 52 -15.25 18.03 0.17
C VAL A 52 -15.40 17.45 1.56
N THR A 53 -15.89 18.26 2.50
CA THR A 53 -16.38 17.79 3.80
C THR A 53 -17.57 16.88 3.53
N ARG A 54 -17.32 15.69 3.00
CA ARG A 54 -18.23 14.57 3.10
C ARG A 54 -18.19 14.19 4.58
N GLY A 55 -19.32 14.36 5.27
CA GLY A 55 -19.44 13.91 6.64
C GLY A 55 -19.08 12.42 6.75
N ALA A 56 -18.65 11.99 7.94
CA ALA A 56 -18.21 10.60 8.18
C ALA A 56 -19.21 9.54 7.68
N ALA A 57 -20.51 9.84 7.73
CA ALA A 57 -21.56 8.97 7.19
C ALA A 57 -21.44 8.73 5.67
N GLY A 58 -21.18 9.78 4.88
CA GLY A 58 -21.02 9.67 3.43
C GLY A 58 -19.74 8.92 3.05
N LEU A 59 -18.66 9.13 3.80
CA LEU A 59 -17.43 8.35 3.61
C LEU A 59 -17.65 6.86 3.90
N ARG A 60 -18.39 6.53 4.96
CA ARG A 60 -18.68 5.14 5.34
C ARG A 60 -19.48 4.42 4.27
N GLU A 61 -20.49 5.08 3.70
CA GLU A 61 -21.31 4.52 2.62
C GLU A 61 -20.50 4.28 1.34
N GLU A 62 -19.65 5.24 0.96
CA GLU A 62 -18.78 5.11 -0.20
C GLU A 62 -17.76 3.98 -0.02
N ALA A 63 -17.14 3.91 1.16
CA ALA A 63 -16.21 2.85 1.51
C ALA A 63 -16.88 1.47 1.54
N LEU A 64 -18.12 1.38 2.05
CA LEU A 64 -18.88 0.13 2.08
C LEU A 64 -19.26 -0.33 0.68
N THR A 65 -19.61 0.60 -0.22
CA THR A 65 -19.85 0.30 -1.63
C THR A 65 -18.60 -0.28 -2.28
N ALA A 66 -17.43 0.31 -2.04
CA ALA A 66 -16.16 -0.20 -2.52
C ALA A 66 -15.83 -1.59 -1.94
N LEU A 67 -16.10 -1.84 -0.66
CA LEU A 67 -15.91 -3.15 -0.02
C LEU A 67 -16.76 -4.24 -0.68
N LYS A 68 -18.04 -3.94 -0.94
CA LYS A 68 -18.96 -4.88 -1.60
C LYS A 68 -18.50 -5.23 -3.01
N ALA A 69 -18.01 -4.25 -3.77
CA ALA A 69 -17.46 -4.47 -5.10
C ALA A 69 -16.16 -5.29 -5.05
N LEU A 70 -15.24 -4.95 -4.16
CA LEU A 70 -13.95 -5.63 -3.97
C LEU A 70 -14.13 -7.12 -3.61
N THR A 71 -15.07 -7.40 -2.72
CA THR A 71 -15.36 -8.76 -2.24
C THR A 71 -16.30 -9.54 -3.16
N GLY A 72 -16.99 -8.87 -4.09
CA GLY A 72 -18.07 -9.46 -4.87
C GLY A 72 -19.28 -9.89 -4.03
N ASN A 73 -19.38 -9.41 -2.78
CA ASN A 73 -20.43 -9.79 -1.84
C ASN A 73 -21.29 -8.56 -1.47
N PRO A 74 -22.56 -8.47 -1.91
CA PRO A 74 -23.43 -7.34 -1.60
C PRO A 74 -23.83 -7.23 -0.12
N ALA A 75 -23.68 -8.32 0.64
CA ALA A 75 -23.89 -8.38 2.09
C ALA A 75 -22.59 -8.17 2.88
N ALA A 76 -21.48 -7.80 2.23
CA ALA A 76 -20.24 -7.50 2.95
C ALA A 76 -20.44 -6.30 3.90
N GLU A 77 -19.90 -6.45 5.10
CA GLU A 77 -19.83 -5.43 6.14
C GLU A 77 -18.39 -5.28 6.62
N PHE A 78 -18.07 -4.12 7.20
CA PHE A 78 -16.77 -3.91 7.80
C PHE A 78 -16.57 -4.80 9.03
N HIS A 79 -15.40 -5.41 9.13
CA HIS A 79 -14.94 -5.93 10.43
C HIS A 79 -14.55 -4.77 11.35
N ASP A 80 -14.62 -5.01 12.66
CA ASP A 80 -14.23 -4.06 13.70
C ASP A 80 -12.86 -3.45 13.41
N GLY A 81 -12.78 -2.12 13.32
CA GLY A 81 -11.55 -1.37 13.09
C GLY A 81 -11.23 -1.09 11.61
N GLN A 82 -11.92 -1.72 10.65
CA GLN A 82 -11.62 -1.48 9.22
C GLN A 82 -12.01 -0.08 8.78
N PHE A 83 -13.21 0.37 9.13
CA PHE A 83 -13.67 1.70 8.74
C PHE A 83 -12.85 2.79 9.44
N GLU A 84 -12.50 2.58 10.70
CA GLU A 84 -11.66 3.46 11.49
C GLU A 84 -10.29 3.65 10.84
N ALA A 85 -9.67 2.56 10.36
CA ALA A 85 -8.42 2.63 9.61
C ALA A 85 -8.57 3.39 8.28
N ILE A 86 -9.66 3.15 7.53
CA ILE A 86 -9.94 3.87 6.28
C ILE A 86 -10.16 5.37 6.55
N ALA A 87 -10.96 5.72 7.55
CA ALA A 87 -11.26 7.10 7.91
C ALA A 87 -9.99 7.85 8.36
N ALA A 88 -9.14 7.20 9.17
CA ALA A 88 -7.86 7.77 9.58
C ALA A 88 -6.97 8.12 8.38
N LEU A 89 -6.92 7.26 7.36
CA LEU A 89 -6.11 7.48 6.16
C LEU A 89 -6.73 8.52 5.20
N VAL A 90 -8.05 8.48 5.01
CA VAL A 90 -8.74 9.21 3.93
C VAL A 90 -9.29 10.56 4.39
N ALA A 91 -9.98 10.61 5.54
CA ALA A 91 -10.59 11.84 6.04
C ALA A 91 -9.62 12.65 6.90
N GLU A 92 -8.84 11.96 7.73
CA GLU A 92 -7.96 12.61 8.71
C GLU A 92 -6.53 12.78 8.18
N HIS A 93 -6.20 12.12 7.06
CA HIS A 93 -4.87 12.12 6.45
C HIS A 93 -3.75 11.76 7.43
N ARG A 94 -4.04 10.84 8.37
CA ARG A 94 -3.09 10.35 9.38
C ARG A 94 -2.41 9.08 8.92
N ARG A 95 -1.24 8.82 9.50
CA ARG A 95 -0.58 7.52 9.40
C ARG A 95 -1.25 6.53 10.35
N ALA A 96 -1.42 5.28 9.90
CA ALA A 96 -2.03 4.22 10.69
C ALA A 96 -1.13 2.99 10.73
N LEU A 97 -0.99 2.38 11.91
CA LEU A 97 -0.43 1.04 12.09
C LEU A 97 -1.58 0.10 12.42
N VAL A 98 -1.85 -0.86 11.53
CA VAL A 98 -2.93 -1.83 11.69
C VAL A 98 -2.34 -3.20 12.00
N VAL A 99 -2.50 -3.66 13.24
CA VAL A 99 -2.05 -4.98 13.70
C VAL A 99 -3.26 -5.89 13.85
N GLN A 100 -3.41 -6.83 12.94
CA GLN A 100 -4.58 -7.71 12.87
C GLN A 100 -4.20 -9.11 12.36
N ARG A 101 -4.98 -10.12 12.75
CA ARG A 101 -4.78 -11.51 12.30
C ARG A 101 -4.91 -11.68 10.77
N THR A 102 -4.42 -12.79 10.24
CA THR A 102 -4.67 -13.20 8.85
C THR A 102 -6.18 -13.38 8.62
N GLY A 103 -6.65 -13.15 7.39
CA GLY A 103 -8.07 -13.22 7.06
C GLY A 103 -8.95 -12.06 7.56
N TRP A 104 -8.43 -11.14 8.38
CA TRP A 104 -9.19 -9.95 8.84
C TRP A 104 -9.53 -8.94 7.72
N GLY A 105 -8.98 -9.12 6.51
CA GLY A 105 -9.25 -8.20 5.40
C GLY A 105 -8.39 -6.93 5.40
N LYS A 106 -7.14 -7.02 5.87
CA LYS A 106 -6.18 -5.90 5.83
C LYS A 106 -6.02 -5.30 4.42
N SER A 107 -6.11 -6.14 3.39
CA SER A 107 -6.02 -5.70 1.99
C SER A 107 -7.17 -4.82 1.55
N ALA A 108 -8.38 -5.09 2.04
CA ALA A 108 -9.52 -4.24 1.74
C ALA A 108 -9.31 -2.81 2.24
N VAL A 109 -8.69 -2.64 3.43
CA VAL A 109 -8.40 -1.32 3.99
C VAL A 109 -7.52 -0.49 3.05
N TYR A 110 -6.37 -1.00 2.61
CA TYR A 110 -5.48 -0.20 1.77
C TYR A 110 -6.03 0.00 0.35
N PHE A 111 -6.77 -0.95 -0.23
CA PHE A 111 -7.35 -0.78 -1.56
C PHE A 111 -8.49 0.24 -1.56
N ILE A 112 -9.37 0.16 -0.57
CA ILE A 112 -10.46 1.12 -0.42
C ILE A 112 -9.89 2.50 -0.12
N ALA A 113 -8.89 2.61 0.78
CA ALA A 113 -8.24 3.89 1.05
C ALA A 113 -7.59 4.49 -0.20
N ALA A 114 -6.86 3.69 -0.98
CA ALA A 114 -6.25 4.13 -2.25
C ALA A 114 -7.30 4.63 -3.24
N LEU A 115 -8.38 3.86 -3.47
CA LEU A 115 -9.48 4.25 -4.35
C LEU A 115 -10.14 5.56 -3.92
N LEU A 116 -10.44 5.71 -2.63
CA LEU A 116 -11.09 6.91 -2.11
C LEU A 116 -10.19 8.15 -2.20
N GLN A 117 -8.89 7.99 -1.93
CA GLN A 117 -7.93 9.08 -2.14
C GLN A 117 -7.81 9.46 -3.61
N ARG A 118 -7.82 8.47 -4.52
CA ARG A 118 -7.77 8.69 -5.96
C ARG A 118 -9.00 9.43 -6.48
N ARG A 119 -10.19 9.10 -5.96
CA ARG A 119 -11.44 9.84 -6.21
C ARG A 119 -11.45 11.25 -5.64
N ALA A 120 -10.70 11.49 -4.57
CA ALA A 120 -10.48 12.82 -4.00
C ALA A 120 -9.39 13.63 -4.73
N GLY A 121 -8.81 13.09 -5.81
CA GLY A 121 -7.80 13.75 -6.63
C GLY A 121 -6.35 13.52 -6.19
N ALA A 122 -6.09 12.67 -5.20
CA ALA A 122 -4.72 12.28 -4.87
C ALA A 122 -4.10 11.44 -5.99
N GLY A 123 -2.76 11.38 -6.04
CA GLY A 123 -1.99 10.54 -6.95
C GLY A 123 -2.20 9.03 -6.75
N PRO A 124 -1.58 8.18 -7.59
CA PRO A 124 -1.58 6.72 -7.42
C PRO A 124 -1.02 6.31 -6.05
N ALA A 125 -1.56 5.23 -5.48
CA ALA A 125 -1.04 4.66 -4.23
C ALA A 125 0.00 3.56 -4.50
N LEU A 126 1.10 3.60 -3.77
CA LEU A 126 2.12 2.54 -3.78
C LEU A 126 1.83 1.54 -2.64
N ILE A 127 1.76 0.25 -2.98
CA ILE A 127 1.62 -0.84 -2.03
C ILE A 127 2.85 -1.74 -2.15
N VAL A 128 3.59 -1.87 -1.05
CA VAL A 128 4.77 -2.75 -1.00
C VAL A 128 4.36 -4.08 -0.38
N SER A 129 4.55 -5.18 -1.10
CA SER A 129 4.14 -6.52 -0.66
C SER A 129 5.21 -7.56 -0.98
N PRO A 130 5.71 -8.33 0.01
CA PRO A 130 6.74 -9.34 -0.22
C PRO A 130 6.23 -10.59 -0.97
N LEU A 131 4.91 -10.73 -1.16
CA LEU A 131 4.29 -11.97 -1.68
C LEU A 131 3.89 -11.83 -3.15
N LEU A 132 4.81 -12.15 -4.06
CA LEU A 132 4.60 -12.12 -5.52
C LEU A 132 3.42 -12.99 -5.97
N ALA A 133 3.27 -14.18 -5.38
CA ALA A 133 2.19 -15.12 -5.72
C ALA A 133 0.79 -14.54 -5.45
N LEU A 134 0.68 -13.57 -4.53
CA LEU A 134 -0.58 -12.96 -4.12
C LEU A 134 -0.89 -11.68 -4.91
N MET A 135 0.10 -11.11 -5.61
CA MET A 135 -0.07 -9.84 -6.33
C MET A 135 -1.09 -9.96 -7.47
N ARG A 136 -1.11 -11.07 -8.22
CA ARG A 136 -2.07 -11.28 -9.31
C ARG A 136 -3.51 -11.31 -8.81
N ASP A 137 -3.76 -12.05 -7.72
CA ASP A 137 -5.09 -12.13 -7.10
C ASP A 137 -5.52 -10.77 -6.53
N GLN A 138 -4.55 -10.01 -6.00
CA GLN A 138 -4.75 -8.66 -5.49
C GLN A 138 -5.09 -7.65 -6.59
N VAL A 139 -4.39 -7.69 -7.73
CA VAL A 139 -4.71 -6.87 -8.91
C VAL A 139 -6.10 -7.21 -9.42
N ALA A 140 -6.40 -8.50 -9.65
CA ALA A 140 -7.70 -8.92 -10.13
C ALA A 140 -8.85 -8.55 -9.16
N ALA A 141 -8.60 -8.57 -7.85
CA ALA A 141 -9.56 -8.11 -6.85
C ALA A 141 -9.77 -6.59 -6.92
N ALA A 142 -8.68 -5.82 -6.99
CA ALA A 142 -8.72 -4.37 -7.13
C ALA A 142 -9.49 -3.95 -8.40
N GLU A 143 -9.23 -4.60 -9.54
CA GLU A 143 -9.92 -4.33 -10.81
C GLU A 143 -11.44 -4.56 -10.71
N ARG A 144 -11.90 -5.58 -9.97
CA ARG A 144 -13.34 -5.78 -9.71
C ARG A 144 -13.96 -4.64 -8.91
N ALA A 145 -13.19 -3.96 -8.07
CA ALA A 145 -13.62 -2.76 -7.36
C ALA A 145 -13.54 -1.48 -8.23
N GLY A 146 -13.17 -1.61 -9.51
CA GLY A 146 -12.94 -0.49 -10.42
C GLY A 146 -11.62 0.24 -10.17
N VAL A 147 -10.66 -0.39 -9.48
CA VAL A 147 -9.32 0.16 -9.24
C VAL A 147 -8.41 -0.29 -10.38
N ARG A 148 -7.80 0.66 -11.08
CA ARG A 148 -6.76 0.39 -12.08
C ARG A 148 -5.47 0.07 -11.37
N ALA A 149 -5.16 -1.22 -11.22
CA ALA A 149 -4.00 -1.70 -10.49
C ALA A 149 -2.98 -2.35 -11.44
N ALA A 150 -1.68 -2.12 -11.17
CA ALA A 150 -0.60 -2.85 -11.81
C ALA A 150 0.38 -3.38 -10.75
N ALA A 151 1.20 -4.36 -11.12
CA ALA A 151 2.27 -4.88 -10.26
C ALA A 151 3.61 -4.80 -11.00
N ILE A 152 4.66 -4.34 -10.31
CA ILE A 152 6.05 -4.38 -10.78
C ILE A 152 6.82 -5.36 -9.90
N ASN A 153 7.51 -6.31 -10.51
CA ASN A 153 8.44 -7.19 -9.82
C ASN A 153 9.50 -7.72 -10.80
N SER A 154 10.48 -8.46 -10.27
CA SER A 154 11.57 -9.02 -11.07
C SER A 154 11.13 -10.08 -12.08
N ALA A 155 9.89 -10.59 -11.99
CA ALA A 155 9.37 -11.60 -12.91
C ALA A 155 8.64 -11.00 -14.12
N ASN A 156 8.37 -9.68 -14.16
CA ASN A 156 7.65 -9.02 -15.26
C ASN A 156 8.37 -7.80 -15.86
N VAL A 157 9.71 -7.83 -15.90
CA VAL A 157 10.56 -6.73 -16.40
C VAL A 157 10.16 -6.24 -17.80
N THR A 158 9.65 -7.13 -18.65
CA THR A 158 9.19 -6.77 -20.02
C THR A 158 7.96 -5.86 -20.02
N GLU A 159 7.20 -5.80 -18.94
CA GLU A 159 5.98 -4.96 -18.78
C GLU A 159 6.29 -3.60 -18.15
N TRP A 160 7.50 -3.40 -17.60
CA TRP A 160 7.84 -2.21 -16.81
C TRP A 160 7.66 -0.90 -17.59
N SER A 161 8.14 -0.84 -18.83
CA SER A 161 8.02 0.37 -19.66
C SER A 161 6.56 0.79 -19.91
N GLU A 162 5.65 -0.19 -20.02
CA GLU A 162 4.22 0.09 -20.16
C GLU A 162 3.63 0.59 -18.85
N ILE A 163 3.98 -0.04 -17.72
CA ILE A 163 3.52 0.38 -16.39
C ILE A 163 4.03 1.79 -16.05
N GLU A 164 5.31 2.08 -16.32
CA GLU A 164 5.89 3.42 -16.14
C GLU A 164 5.14 4.48 -16.96
N ARG A 165 4.82 4.18 -18.22
CA ARG A 165 4.00 5.07 -19.07
C ARG A 165 2.62 5.29 -18.47
N LEU A 166 1.94 4.25 -17.99
CA LEU A 166 0.63 4.37 -17.37
C LEU A 166 0.68 5.18 -16.05
N LEU A 167 1.78 5.13 -15.30
CA LEU A 167 2.01 5.99 -14.14
C LEU A 167 2.19 7.44 -14.54
N ASP A 168 3.02 7.72 -15.55
CA ASP A 168 3.27 9.06 -16.06
C ASP A 168 1.99 9.71 -16.62
N ASP A 169 1.12 8.90 -17.24
CA ASP A 169 -0.19 9.31 -17.77
C ASP A 169 -1.30 9.42 -16.69
N ASP A 170 -0.97 9.21 -15.40
CA ASP A 170 -1.93 9.19 -14.28
C ASP A 170 -3.09 8.18 -14.49
N ALA A 171 -2.79 7.10 -15.21
CA ALA A 171 -3.74 6.07 -15.63
C ALA A 171 -3.87 4.91 -14.63
N LEU A 172 -3.03 4.87 -13.58
CA LEU A 172 -3.11 3.88 -12.51
C LEU A 172 -3.59 4.48 -11.20
N ASP A 173 -4.39 3.73 -10.48
CA ASP A 173 -4.86 4.09 -9.14
C ASP A 173 -3.96 3.46 -8.07
N VAL A 174 -3.41 2.27 -8.36
CA VAL A 174 -2.57 1.49 -7.43
C VAL A 174 -1.41 0.85 -8.18
N LEU A 175 -0.21 0.93 -7.60
CA LEU A 175 0.97 0.17 -8.00
C LEU A 175 1.39 -0.76 -6.87
N LEU A 176 1.49 -2.05 -7.15
CA LEU A 176 2.06 -3.04 -6.25
C LEU A 176 3.54 -3.26 -6.60
N VAL A 177 4.42 -3.31 -5.60
CA VAL A 177 5.86 -3.59 -5.75
C VAL A 177 6.30 -4.66 -4.76
#